data_AF-Q57JA7-F1
#
_entry.id   AF-Q57JA7-F1
#
_cell.length_a   1.000
_cell.length_b   1.000
_cell.length_c   1.000
_cell.angle_alpha   90.00
_cell.angle_beta   90.00
_cell.angle_gamma   90.00
#
_symmetry.space_group_name_H-M   'P 1'
#
loop_
_entity.id
_entity.type
_entity.pdbx_description
1 polymer ?
#
loop_
_entity_poly.entity_id
_entity_poly.type
_entity_poly.pdbx_seq_one_letter_code
_entity_poly.pdbx_strand_id
1 'polypeptide(L)'
;MKINTTVATLSILSVLSFGAFAAEPISAEQAQNREAIGSVSVSAIGSSPMDMNAMLSKKADEQGATAYHITEARSGSNWHATAELYK
;
A
#
# COMPACT_ATOMS: atom_id res chain seq x y z
N MET A 1 29.89 35.97 39.97
CA MET A 1 30.47 34.89 39.15
C MET A 1 29.40 34.45 38.15
N LYS A 2 29.67 34.53 36.84
CA LYS A 2 28.72 34.22 35.75
C LYS A 2 28.85 32.74 35.40
N ILE A 3 27.77 31.98 35.49
CA ILE A 3 27.68 30.63 34.94
C ILE A 3 26.74 30.66 33.75
N ASN A 4 27.32 30.66 32.56
CA ASN A 4 26.62 30.45 31.30
C ASN A 4 26.64 28.93 31.07
N THR A 5 25.50 28.26 31.19
CA THR A 5 25.42 26.81 30.94
C THR A 5 24.16 26.52 30.13
N THR A 6 24.32 26.78 28.83
CA THR A 6 23.56 26.22 27.70
C THR A 6 23.40 24.72 27.89
N VAL A 7 22.23 24.27 28.35
CA VAL A 7 21.91 22.84 28.46
C VAL A 7 20.59 22.56 27.75
N ALA A 8 20.74 21.69 26.76
CA ALA A 8 19.77 20.74 26.25
C ALA A 8 18.56 21.30 25.50
N THR A 9 18.80 21.62 24.23
CA THR A 9 17.85 21.43 23.13
C THR A 9 17.52 19.94 22.97
N LEU A 10 16.71 19.38 23.87
CA LEU A 10 16.18 18.02 23.74
C LEU A 10 14.67 18.07 23.89
N SER A 11 13.99 17.85 22.76
CA SER A 11 12.60 17.40 22.59
C SER A 11 12.09 18.13 21.36
N ILE A 12 11.78 17.51 20.23
CA ILE A 12 11.27 16.18 19.99
C ILE A 12 11.50 16.00 18.49
N LEU A 13 12.43 15.11 18.12
CA LEU A 13 12.50 14.66 16.74
C LEU A 13 11.26 13.78 16.57
N SER A 14 10.19 14.37 16.04
CA SER A 14 8.95 13.68 15.69
C SER A 14 9.30 12.64 14.63
N VAL A 15 9.71 11.46 15.08
CA VAL A 15 9.88 10.29 14.23
C VAL A 15 8.51 10.01 13.64
N LEU A 16 8.33 10.39 12.38
CA LEU A 16 7.19 10.00 11.59
C LEU A 16 7.18 8.47 11.65
N SER A 17 6.23 7.96 12.43
CA SER A 17 5.96 6.55 12.56
C SER A 17 5.43 6.09 11.21
N PHE A 18 6.33 5.68 10.32
CA PHE A 18 5.98 4.88 9.16
C PHE A 18 5.57 3.51 9.69
N GLY A 19 4.32 3.41 10.16
CA GLY A 19 3.69 2.12 10.40
C GLY A 19 3.79 1.29 9.11
N ALA A 20 4.03 0.00 9.24
CA ALA A 20 3.91 -0.92 8.12
C ALA A 20 2.45 -0.94 7.67
N PHE A 21 2.11 -0.07 6.72
CA PHE A 21 0.81 -0.09 6.06
C PHE A 21 0.85 -1.25 5.08
N ALA A 22 0.13 -2.32 5.40
CA ALA A 22 -0.26 -3.30 4.40
C ALA A 22 -1.07 -2.55 3.33
N ALA A 23 -0.90 -2.93 2.06
CA ALA A 23 -1.58 -2.26 0.98
C ALA A 23 -3.08 -2.33 1.21
N GLU A 24 -3.73 -1.17 1.32
CA GLU A 24 -5.16 -1.06 1.57
C GLU A 24 -5.90 -0.99 0.22
N PRO A 25 -7.03 -1.70 0.04
CA PRO A 25 -7.87 -1.49 -1.13
C PRO A 25 -8.45 -0.06 -1.11
N ILE A 26 -8.18 0.71 -2.16
CA ILE A 26 -8.67 2.08 -2.32
C ILE A 26 -9.61 2.23 -3.51
N SER A 27 -10.51 3.20 -3.42
CA SER A 27 -11.41 3.58 -4.51
C SER A 27 -10.72 4.44 -5.57
N ALA A 28 -11.28 4.50 -6.78
CA ALA A 28 -10.79 5.31 -7.91
C ALA A 28 -10.50 6.78 -7.54
N GLU A 29 -11.36 7.39 -6.72
CA GLU A 29 -11.25 8.77 -6.23
C GLU A 29 -10.04 8.99 -5.30
N GLN A 30 -9.71 8.00 -4.47
CA GLN A 30 -8.54 8.02 -3.59
C GLN A 30 -7.27 7.78 -4.42
N ALA A 31 -7.36 6.89 -5.42
CA ALA A 31 -6.29 6.61 -6.36
C ALA A 31 -5.90 7.82 -7.21
N GLN A 32 -6.85 8.69 -7.60
CA GLN A 32 -6.56 9.93 -8.34
C GLN A 32 -5.67 10.92 -7.58
N ASN A 33 -5.72 10.89 -6.24
CA ASN A 33 -4.88 11.75 -5.39
C ASN A 33 -3.58 11.05 -4.95
N ARG A 34 -3.31 9.85 -5.45
CA ARG A 34 -2.12 9.05 -5.14
C ARG A 34 -1.23 8.91 -6.37
N GLU A 35 0.03 8.58 -6.14
CA GLU A 35 0.96 8.34 -7.23
C GLU A 35 0.86 6.87 -7.66
N ALA A 36 0.45 6.64 -8.91
CA ALA A 36 0.42 5.29 -9.48
C ALA A 36 1.86 4.83 -9.72
N ILE A 37 2.26 3.78 -9.02
CA ILE A 37 3.63 3.22 -9.11
C ILE A 37 3.71 2.01 -10.05
N GLY A 38 2.57 1.45 -10.45
CA GLY A 38 2.53 0.33 -11.38
C GLY A 38 1.20 -0.40 -11.38
N SER A 39 1.19 -1.60 -11.96
CA SER A 39 0.04 -2.51 -11.90
C SER A 39 0.51 -3.95 -11.74
N VAL A 40 -0.30 -4.75 -11.06
CA VAL A 40 -0.06 -6.18 -10.85
C VAL A 40 -1.28 -6.97 -11.26
N SER A 41 -1.02 -8.10 -11.92
CA SER A 41 -2.05 -9.05 -12.29
C SER A 41 -1.87 -10.36 -11.55
N VAL A 42 -2.99 -10.96 -11.15
CA VAL A 42 -3.09 -12.27 -10.53
C VAL A 42 -4.03 -13.12 -11.36
N SER A 43 -3.60 -14.34 -11.64
CA SER A 43 -4.40 -15.35 -12.34
C SER A 43 -4.53 -16.55 -11.43
N ALA A 44 -5.74 -17.03 -11.24
CA ALA A 44 -6.01 -18.11 -10.30
C ALA A 44 -7.06 -19.07 -10.90
N ILE A 45 -6.83 -20.37 -10.77
CA ILE A 45 -7.70 -21.41 -11.33
C ILE A 45 -8.52 -21.99 -10.17
N GLY A 46 -9.84 -21.82 -10.20
CA GLY A 46 -10.75 -22.37 -9.17
C GLY A 46 -10.64 -21.72 -7.79
N SER A 47 -10.17 -20.47 -7.70
CA SER A 47 -9.88 -19.80 -6.43
C SER A 47 -11.04 -18.93 -5.96
N SER A 48 -11.15 -18.74 -4.64
CA SER A 48 -12.17 -17.89 -4.04
C SER A 48 -11.78 -16.41 -4.10
N PRO A 49 -12.75 -15.47 -4.13
CA PRO A 49 -12.47 -14.03 -4.14
C PRO A 49 -11.57 -13.55 -2.99
N MET A 50 -11.62 -14.22 -1.82
CA MET A 50 -10.75 -13.94 -0.68
C MET A 50 -9.27 -14.18 -0.99
N ASP A 51 -8.94 -15.31 -1.63
CA ASP A 51 -7.54 -15.62 -2.01
C ASP A 51 -7.00 -14.60 -3.00
N MET A 52 -7.84 -14.12 -3.92
CA MET A 52 -7.43 -13.11 -4.90
C MET A 52 -7.04 -11.81 -4.23
N ASN A 53 -7.89 -11.30 -3.32
CA ASN A 53 -7.62 -10.04 -2.63
C ASN A 53 -6.33 -10.14 -1.79
N ALA A 54 -6.13 -11.26 -1.09
CA ALA A 54 -4.90 -11.54 -0.35
C ALA A 54 -3.67 -11.63 -1.27
N MET A 55 -3.77 -12.28 -2.42
CA MET A 55 -2.67 -12.35 -3.39
C MET A 55 -2.33 -10.99 -4.00
N LEU A 56 -3.35 -10.18 -4.28
CA LEU A 56 -3.20 -8.82 -4.79
C LEU A 56 -2.54 -7.90 -3.77
N SER A 57 -3.03 -7.90 -2.53
CA SER A 57 -2.45 -7.15 -1.41
C SER A 57 -0.99 -7.56 -1.18
N LYS A 58 -0.71 -8.87 -1.16
CA LYS A 58 0.67 -9.36 -1.01
C LYS A 58 1.58 -8.91 -2.15
N LYS A 59 1.14 -9.00 -3.41
CA LYS A 59 1.93 -8.51 -4.55
C LYS A 59 2.11 -6.99 -4.51
N ALA A 60 1.09 -6.26 -4.07
CA ALA A 60 1.15 -4.81 -3.89
C ALA A 60 2.24 -4.46 -2.85
N ASP A 61 2.25 -5.14 -1.70
CA ASP A 61 3.27 -4.99 -0.66
C ASP A 61 4.67 -5.34 -1.17
N GLU A 62 4.82 -6.45 -1.91
CA GLU A 62 6.10 -6.87 -2.51
C GLU A 62 6.65 -5.83 -3.50
N GLN A 63 5.77 -5.09 -4.19
CA GLN A 63 6.13 -3.99 -5.07
C GLN A 63 6.35 -2.66 -4.32
N GLY A 64 6.13 -2.63 -3.00
CA GLY A 64 6.25 -1.42 -2.18
C GLY A 64 5.09 -0.44 -2.34
N ALA A 65 3.92 -0.93 -2.76
CA ALA A 65 2.68 -0.16 -2.78
C ALA A 65 2.11 0.00 -1.37
N THR A 66 1.56 1.16 -1.07
CA THR A 66 0.81 1.43 0.17
C THR A 66 -0.68 1.23 -0.02
N ALA A 67 -1.14 1.17 -1.27
CA ALA A 67 -2.52 0.93 -1.63
C ALA A 67 -2.64 0.30 -3.02
N TYR A 68 -3.76 -0.38 -3.27
CA TYR A 68 -4.07 -0.92 -4.58
C TYR A 68 -5.54 -0.68 -4.94
N HIS A 69 -5.81 -0.56 -6.24
CA HIS A 69 -7.16 -0.42 -6.79
C HIS A 69 -7.37 -1.47 -7.86
N ILE A 70 -8.35 -2.35 -7.67
CA ILE A 70 -8.71 -3.38 -8.64
C ILE A 70 -9.41 -2.70 -9.82
N THR A 71 -8.75 -2.70 -10.98
CA THR A 71 -9.27 -2.11 -12.22
C THR A 71 -9.91 -3.15 -13.14
N GLU A 72 -9.45 -4.40 -13.07
CA GLU A 72 -10.06 -5.50 -13.81
C GLU A 72 -10.25 -6.72 -12.89
N ALA A 73 -11.43 -7.32 -12.93
CA ALA A 73 -11.72 -8.60 -12.31
C ALA A 73 -12.57 -9.43 -13.27
N ARG A 74 -11.99 -10.48 -13.85
CA ARG A 74 -12.68 -11.46 -14.67
C ARG A 74 -12.97 -12.72 -13.89
N SER A 75 -14.25 -13.09 -13.95
CA SER A 75 -14.80 -14.34 -13.45
C SER A 75 -15.14 -15.26 -14.62
N GLY A 76 -14.65 -16.51 -14.61
CA GLY A 76 -14.89 -17.49 -15.67
C GLY A 76 -14.20 -18.82 -15.35
N SER A 77 -13.90 -19.62 -16.37
CA SER A 77 -13.14 -20.89 -16.20
C SER A 77 -11.74 -20.67 -15.61
N ASN A 78 -11.17 -19.49 -15.86
CA ASN A 78 -9.95 -19.00 -15.23
C ASN A 78 -10.25 -17.61 -14.68
N TRP A 79 -9.89 -17.37 -13.42
CA TRP A 79 -10.02 -16.06 -12.83
C TRP A 79 -8.77 -15.25 -13.09
N HIS A 80 -8.98 -13.97 -13.42
CA HIS A 80 -7.90 -13.01 -13.59
C HIS A 80 -8.31 -11.71 -12.95
N ALA A 81 -7.45 -11.11 -12.13
CA ALA A 81 -7.65 -9.76 -11.64
C ALA A 81 -6.38 -8.94 -11.82
N THR A 82 -6.59 -7.68 -12.17
CA THR A 82 -5.56 -6.67 -12.33
C THR A 82 -5.87 -5.57 -11.33
N ALA A 83 -4.87 -5.17 -10.57
CA ALA A 83 -4.94 -3.95 -9.78
C ALA A 83 -3.79 -3.01 -10.13
N GLU A 84 -4.12 -1.74 -10.12
CA GLU A 84 -3.14 -0.67 -10.09
C GLU A 84 -2.62 -0.49 -8.67
N LEU A 85 -1.34 -0.17 -8.58
CA LEU A 85 -0.60 0.02 -7.35
C LEU A 85 -0.31 1.49 -7.13
N TYR A 86 -0.43 1.92 -5.89
CA TYR A 86 -0.26 3.32 -5.50
C TYR A 86 0.63 3.46 -4.29
N LYS A 87 1.30 4.61 -4.21
CA LYS A 87 2.09 5.03 -3.05
C LYS A 87 1.48 6.22 -2.34
#